data_AF-K8DX51-F1
#
_entry.id   AF-K8DX51-F1
#
_cell.length_a   1.000
_cell.length_b   1.000
_cell.length_c   1.000
_cell.angle_alpha   90.00
_cell.angle_beta   90.00
_cell.angle_gamma   90.00
#
_symmetry.space_group_name_H-M   'P 1'
#
loop_
_entity.id
_entity.type
_entity.pdbx_description
1 polymer ?
#
loop_
_entity_poly.entity_id
_entity_poly.type
_entity_poly.pdbx_seq_one_letter_code
_entity_poly.pdbx_strand_id
1 'polypeptide(L)'
;MSAESTRLRESLLRLEDALGQDFIKKEVHKIKGWPPEGSCGLHPLVLLWYKTREDLALTELTGCLPHSRWVQETLQLADCLKNYANHPLYQDMLHQLRDPVNWQSAVDQMKNWQNRQDGC
;
A
#
# COMPACT_ATOMS: atom_id res chain seq x y z
N MET A 1 7.14 7.56 -19.80
CA MET A 1 6.32 6.89 -18.76
C MET A 1 4.87 7.30 -18.96
N SER A 2 3.92 6.36 -18.86
CA SER A 2 2.49 6.69 -18.96
C SER A 2 2.01 7.43 -17.70
N ALA A 3 0.89 8.15 -17.81
CA ALA A 3 0.24 8.79 -16.67
C ALA A 3 -0.13 7.79 -15.57
N GLU A 4 -0.51 6.57 -15.96
CA GLU A 4 -0.88 5.50 -15.03
C GLU A 4 0.32 4.95 -14.24
N SER A 5 1.48 4.76 -14.89
CA SER A 5 2.71 4.37 -14.19
C SER A 5 3.16 5.44 -13.19
N THR A 6 2.98 6.71 -13.55
CA THR A 6 3.30 7.84 -12.66
C THR A 6 2.37 7.85 -11.45
N ARG A 7 1.05 7.71 -11.67
CA ARG A 7 0.06 7.57 -10.59
C ARG A 7 0.38 6.40 -9.67
N LEU A 8 0.70 5.23 -10.21
CA LEU A 8 1.06 4.06 -9.40
C LEU A 8 2.32 4.29 -8.57
N ARG A 9 3.34 4.94 -9.14
CA ARG A 9 4.58 5.29 -8.41
C ARG A 9 4.28 6.24 -7.25
N GLU A 10 3.48 7.26 -7.46
CA GLU A 10 3.04 8.18 -6.40
C GLU A 10 2.21 7.47 -5.32
N SER A 11 1.30 6.58 -5.73
CA SER A 11 0.52 5.77 -4.81
C SER A 11 1.38 4.84 -3.96
N LEU A 12 2.39 4.21 -4.57
CA LEU A 12 3.34 3.37 -3.86
C LEU A 12 4.19 4.18 -2.87
N LEU A 13 4.66 5.38 -3.27
CA LEU A 13 5.40 6.27 -2.37
C LEU A 13 4.57 6.66 -1.14
N ARG A 14 3.27 6.95 -1.31
CA ARG A 14 2.38 7.22 -0.17
C ARG A 14 2.24 6.03 0.78
N LEU A 15 2.16 4.82 0.22
CA LEU A 15 2.15 3.60 1.03
C LEU A 15 3.49 3.41 1.76
N GLU A 16 4.61 3.68 1.09
CA GLU A 16 5.94 3.66 1.70
C GLU A 16 6.05 4.62 2.88
N ASP A 17 5.59 5.86 2.71
CA ASP A 17 5.60 6.88 3.74
C ASP A 17 4.70 6.50 4.93
N ALA A 18 3.52 5.93 4.64
CA ALA A 18 2.58 5.47 5.66
C ALA A 18 3.16 4.33 6.52
N LEU A 19 3.84 3.37 5.89
CA LEU A 19 4.45 2.22 6.57
C LEU A 19 5.78 2.58 7.26
N GLY A 20 6.57 3.46 6.65
CA GLY A 20 7.92 3.82 7.08
C GLY A 20 8.98 2.81 6.64
N GLN A 21 10.13 3.34 6.21
CA GLN A 21 11.23 2.54 5.65
C GLN A 21 11.76 1.46 6.62
N ASP A 22 11.88 1.78 7.90
CA ASP A 22 12.38 0.84 8.91
C ASP A 22 11.46 -0.38 9.08
N PHE A 23 10.14 -0.14 9.03
CA PHE A 23 9.14 -1.20 9.12
C PHE A 23 9.18 -2.08 7.88
N ILE A 24 9.17 -1.48 6.68
CA ILE A 24 9.28 -2.22 5.42
C ILE A 24 10.55 -3.07 5.40
N LYS A 25 11.68 -2.48 5.79
CA LYS A 25 12.95 -3.20 5.86
C LYS A 25 12.83 -4.40 6.79
N LYS A 26 12.33 -4.23 8.01
CA LYS A 26 12.13 -5.32 8.98
C LYS A 26 11.27 -6.45 8.41
N GLU A 27 10.19 -6.11 7.72
CA GLU A 27 9.27 -7.08 7.12
C GLU A 27 9.88 -7.81 5.92
N VAL A 28 10.59 -7.11 5.02
CA VAL A 28 11.26 -7.71 3.86
C VAL A 28 12.33 -8.73 4.27
N HIS A 29 13.01 -8.53 5.41
CA HIS A 29 13.98 -9.52 5.92
C HIS A 29 13.34 -10.87 6.27
N LYS A 30 12.01 -10.94 6.42
CA LYS A 30 11.30 -12.21 6.65
C LYS A 30 11.21 -13.07 5.39
N ILE A 31 11.38 -12.47 4.20
CA ILE A 31 11.21 -13.15 2.91
C ILE A 31 12.28 -14.25 2.71
N LYS A 32 13.51 -14.08 3.26
CA LYS A 32 14.57 -15.12 3.34
C LYS A 32 14.73 -16.03 2.10
N GLY A 33 14.55 -15.51 0.88
CA GLY A 33 14.67 -16.27 -0.37
C GLY A 33 13.46 -17.13 -0.77
N TRP A 34 12.35 -17.04 -0.04
CA TRP A 34 11.05 -17.62 -0.41
C TRP A 34 10.24 -16.62 -1.25
N PRO A 35 9.22 -17.09 -2.00
CA PRO A 35 8.20 -16.20 -2.51
C PRO A 35 7.59 -15.37 -1.37
N PRO A 36 7.40 -14.06 -1.54
CA PRO A 36 6.86 -13.20 -0.49
C PRO A 36 5.48 -13.65 0.00
N GLU A 37 4.68 -14.27 -0.87
CA GLU A 37 3.36 -14.83 -0.54
C GLU A 37 3.44 -16.03 0.42
N GLY A 38 4.56 -16.77 0.41
CA GLY A 38 4.82 -17.92 1.29
C GLY A 38 5.56 -17.56 2.57
N SER A 39 5.88 -16.29 2.78
CA SER A 39 6.68 -15.84 3.91
C SER A 39 5.83 -15.75 5.17
N CYS A 40 6.06 -16.66 6.11
CA CYS A 40 5.32 -16.73 7.36
C CYS A 40 5.43 -15.41 8.14
N GLY A 41 4.27 -14.81 8.45
CA GLY A 41 4.20 -13.59 9.26
C GLY A 41 4.64 -12.31 8.55
N LEU A 42 4.72 -12.29 7.21
CA LEU A 42 4.90 -11.06 6.44
C LEU A 42 3.64 -10.18 6.55
N HIS A 43 3.83 -8.90 6.88
CA HIS A 43 2.73 -7.97 6.98
C HIS A 43 2.00 -7.80 5.62
N PRO A 44 0.66 -7.92 5.55
CA PRO A 44 -0.07 -7.87 4.28
C PRO A 44 0.17 -6.58 3.46
N LEU A 45 0.29 -5.43 4.12
CA LEU A 45 0.60 -4.17 3.42
C LEU A 45 2.04 -4.11 2.89
N VAL A 46 2.99 -4.82 3.50
CA VAL A 46 4.35 -4.95 2.95
C VAL A 46 4.38 -5.93 1.79
N LEU A 47 3.57 -6.99 1.83
CA LEU A 47 3.37 -7.85 0.67
C LEU A 47 2.79 -7.05 -0.50
N LEU A 48 1.73 -6.27 -0.27
CA LEU A 48 1.12 -5.40 -1.28
C LEU A 48 2.17 -4.45 -1.89
N TRP A 49 2.92 -3.75 -1.03
CA TRP A 49 4.02 -2.89 -1.45
C TRP A 49 5.04 -3.62 -2.33
N TYR A 50 5.48 -4.81 -1.91
CA TYR A 50 6.49 -5.60 -2.62
C TYR A 50 5.98 -6.01 -4.00
N LYS A 51 4.75 -6.54 -4.09
CA LYS A 51 4.15 -6.96 -5.37
C LYS A 51 3.92 -5.78 -6.31
N THR A 52 3.47 -4.64 -5.81
CA THR A 52 3.32 -3.44 -6.64
C THR A 52 4.67 -2.92 -7.14
N ARG A 53 5.76 -3.06 -6.38
CA ARG A 53 7.11 -2.76 -6.87
C ARG A 53 7.54 -3.66 -8.01
N GLU A 54 7.25 -4.95 -7.95
CA GLU A 54 7.51 -5.89 -9.06
C GLU A 54 6.72 -5.49 -10.31
N ASP A 55 5.44 -5.13 -10.16
CA ASP A 55 4.59 -4.67 -11.26
C ASP A 55 5.09 -3.35 -11.89
N LEU A 56 5.57 -2.41 -11.08
CA LEU A 56 6.19 -1.17 -11.57
C LEU A 56 7.47 -1.45 -12.35
N ALA A 57 8.35 -2.32 -11.84
CA ALA A 57 9.58 -2.70 -12.54
C ALA A 57 9.26 -3.39 -13.88
N LEU A 58 8.25 -4.25 -13.91
CA LEU A 58 7.79 -4.88 -15.15
C LEU A 58 7.28 -3.84 -16.16
N THR A 59 6.57 -2.83 -15.67
CA THR A 59 6.07 -1.72 -16.49
C THR A 59 7.21 -0.89 -17.09
N GLU A 60 8.28 -0.65 -16.33
CA GLU A 60 9.48 0.06 -16.80
C GLU A 60 10.21 -0.71 -17.89
N LEU A 61 10.19 -2.04 -17.85
CA LEU A 61 10.81 -2.91 -18.85
C LEU A 61 9.94 -3.08 -20.11
N THR A 62 8.63 -3.19 -19.94
CA THR A 62 7.69 -3.57 -21.02
C THR A 62 6.94 -2.39 -21.61
N GLY A 63 6.89 -1.26 -20.92
CA GLY A 63 6.06 -0.10 -21.27
C GLY A 63 4.57 -0.27 -20.99
N CYS A 64 4.12 -1.42 -20.49
CA CYS A 64 2.71 -1.74 -20.25
C CYS A 64 2.46 -1.96 -18.76
N LEU A 65 1.47 -1.26 -18.20
CA LEU A 65 1.07 -1.46 -16.80
C LEU A 65 0.24 -2.75 -16.69
N PRO A 66 0.59 -3.69 -15.80
CA PRO A 66 -0.21 -4.88 -15.59
C PRO A 66 -1.53 -4.52 -14.90
N HIS A 67 -2.62 -5.14 -15.35
CA HIS A 67 -3.94 -5.06 -14.70
C HIS A 67 -4.00 -6.00 -13.49
N SER A 68 -3.03 -5.87 -12.58
CA SER A 68 -2.94 -6.74 -11.41
C SER A 68 -3.86 -6.22 -10.29
N ARG A 69 -4.30 -7.16 -9.45
CA ARG A 69 -5.02 -6.83 -8.20
C ARG A 69 -4.17 -5.92 -7.29
N TRP A 70 -2.85 -6.11 -7.26
CA TRP A 70 -1.93 -5.32 -6.43
C TRP A 70 -1.91 -3.86 -6.84
N VAL A 71 -1.89 -3.59 -8.15
CA VAL A 71 -1.97 -2.23 -8.69
C VAL A 71 -3.25 -1.55 -8.23
N GLN A 72 -4.40 -2.22 -8.39
CA GLN A 72 -5.70 -1.67 -8.01
C GLN A 72 -5.80 -1.40 -6.50
N GLU A 73 -5.36 -2.34 -5.68
CA GLU A 73 -5.37 -2.19 -4.21
C GLU A 73 -4.44 -1.06 -3.74
N THR A 74 -3.24 -0.94 -4.32
CA THR A 74 -2.31 0.15 -3.98
C THR A 74 -2.87 1.52 -4.39
N LEU A 75 -3.49 1.62 -5.57
CA LEU A 75 -4.15 2.85 -6.00
C LEU A 75 -5.29 3.24 -5.04
N GLN A 76 -6.15 2.30 -4.70
CA GLN A 76 -7.27 2.53 -3.77
C GLN A 76 -6.78 2.94 -2.39
N LEU A 77 -5.79 2.23 -1.84
CA LEU A 77 -5.24 2.52 -0.52
C LEU A 77 -4.53 3.88 -0.47
N ALA A 78 -3.82 4.25 -1.53
CA ALA A 78 -3.20 5.56 -1.64
C ALA A 78 -4.23 6.70 -1.68
N ASP A 79 -5.35 6.50 -2.37
CA ASP A 79 -6.45 7.46 -2.39
C ASP A 79 -7.09 7.58 -0.99
N CYS A 80 -7.30 6.45 -0.28
CA CYS A 80 -7.72 6.45 1.13
C CYS A 80 -6.75 7.22 2.03
N LEU A 81 -5.44 6.95 1.93
CA LEU A 81 -4.40 7.62 2.72
C LEU A 81 -4.34 9.13 2.45
N LYS A 82 -4.44 9.53 1.17
CA LYS A 82 -4.45 10.94 0.76
C LYS A 82 -5.65 11.66 1.37
N ASN A 83 -6.83 11.05 1.28
CA ASN A 83 -8.08 11.61 1.77
C ASN A 83 -8.09 11.69 3.31
N TYR A 84 -7.55 10.67 3.99
CA TYR A 84 -7.48 10.62 5.44
C TYR A 84 -6.33 11.45 6.06
N ALA A 85 -5.40 11.98 5.24
CA ALA A 85 -4.20 12.68 5.71
C ALA A 85 -4.48 13.90 6.60
N ASN A 86 -5.61 14.58 6.40
CA ASN A 86 -6.01 15.75 7.18
C ASN A 86 -6.86 15.38 8.42
N HIS A 87 -7.12 14.10 8.65
CA HIS A 87 -7.91 13.65 9.78
C HIS A 87 -7.10 13.76 11.09
N PRO A 88 -7.71 14.22 12.21
CA PRO A 88 -6.99 14.34 13.49
C PRO A 88 -6.35 13.03 13.98
N LEU A 89 -6.95 11.90 13.61
CA LEU A 89 -6.48 10.55 13.95
C LEU A 89 -5.53 9.95 12.91
N TYR A 90 -5.00 10.73 11.96
CA TYR A 90 -4.16 10.20 10.89
C TYR A 90 -2.93 9.47 11.43
N GLN A 91 -2.26 10.02 12.44
CA GLN A 91 -1.07 9.37 13.04
C GLN A 91 -1.42 8.05 13.72
N ASP A 92 -2.52 8.00 14.48
CA ASP A 92 -3.00 6.77 15.11
C ASP A 92 -3.36 5.71 14.05
N MET A 93 -3.94 6.14 12.93
CA MET A 93 -4.24 5.28 11.80
C MET A 93 -2.97 4.69 11.18
N LEU A 94 -1.92 5.48 11.00
CA LEU A 94 -0.63 4.98 10.53
C LEU A 94 -0.03 3.93 11.48
N HIS A 95 -0.18 4.13 12.80
CA HIS A 95 0.23 3.12 13.77
C HIS A 95 -0.56 1.82 13.64
N GLN A 96 -1.88 1.90 13.47
CA GLN A 96 -2.74 0.72 13.28
C GLN A 96 -2.44 -0.01 11.95
N LEU A 97 -2.07 0.72 10.89
CA LEU A 97 -1.68 0.12 9.61
C LEU A 97 -0.42 -0.74 9.69
N ARG A 98 0.47 -0.47 10.65
CA ARG A 98 1.70 -1.24 10.86
C ARG A 98 1.49 -2.42 11.81
N ASP A 99 0.33 -2.50 12.45
CA ASP A 99 -0.02 -3.57 13.36
C ASP A 99 -0.63 -4.76 12.58
N PRO A 100 0.01 -5.95 12.60
CA PRO A 100 -0.48 -7.14 11.92
C PRO A 100 -1.90 -7.56 12.29
N VAL A 101 -2.40 -7.17 13.47
CA VAL A 101 -3.74 -7.51 13.94
C VAL A 101 -4.77 -6.47 13.49
N ASN A 102 -4.38 -5.20 13.41
CA ASN A 102 -5.31 -4.07 13.25
C ASN A 102 -5.30 -3.44 11.86
N TRP A 103 -4.34 -3.78 10.99
CA TRP A 103 -4.18 -3.15 9.68
C TRP A 103 -5.46 -3.19 8.83
N GLN A 104 -6.21 -4.31 8.86
CA GLN A 104 -7.40 -4.46 8.04
C GLN A 104 -8.51 -3.52 8.52
N SER A 105 -8.73 -3.47 9.83
CA SER A 105 -9.66 -2.54 10.47
C SER A 105 -9.30 -1.08 10.19
N ALA A 106 -8.01 -0.75 10.13
CA ALA A 106 -7.54 0.58 9.79
C ALA A 106 -7.85 0.94 8.31
N VAL A 107 -7.59 0.02 7.39
CA VAL A 107 -7.96 0.19 5.97
C VAL A 107 -9.47 0.38 5.82
N ASP A 108 -10.28 -0.44 6.49
CA ASP A 108 -11.74 -0.37 6.41
C ASP A 108 -12.27 0.94 7.01
N GLN A 109 -11.68 1.45 8.09
CA GLN A 109 -12.03 2.75 8.64
C GLN A 109 -11.76 3.89 7.66
N MET A 110 -10.61 3.88 6.97
CA MET A 110 -10.31 4.91 5.96
C MET A 110 -11.27 4.83 4.76
N LYS A 111 -11.58 3.63 4.28
CA LYS A 111 -12.56 3.42 3.19
C LYS A 111 -13.96 3.93 3.58
N ASN A 112 -14.40 3.60 4.80
CA ASN A 112 -15.68 4.06 5.31
C ASN A 112 -15.73 5.59 5.49
N TRP A 113 -14.63 6.20 5.89
CA TRP A 113 -14.53 7.65 5.97
C TRP A 113 -14.65 8.31 4.60
N GLN A 114 -13.95 7.78 3.60
CA GLN A 114 -14.03 8.26 2.22
C GLN A 114 -15.47 8.16 1.66
N ASN A 115 -16.13 7.02 1.82
CA ASN A 115 -17.52 6.83 1.36
C ASN A 115 -18.51 7.84 1.98
N ARG A 116 -18.24 8.34 3.20
CA ARG A 116 -19.05 9.37 3.85
C ARG A 116 -18.79 10.77 3.27
N GLN A 117 -17.58 11.04 2.80
CA GLN A 117 -17.23 12.31 2.15
C GLN A 117 -17.81 12.36 0.73
N ASP A 118 -17.77 11.25 -0.02
CA ASP A 118 -18.27 11.18 -1.40
C ASP A 118 -19.81 11.12 -1.50
N GLY A 119 -20.50 10.86 -0.38
CA GLY A 119 -21.96 10.81 -0.29
C GLY A 119 -22.64 12.09 0.18
N CYS A 120 -21.90 13.19 0.38
CA CYS A 120 -22.41 14.51 0.76
C CYS A 120 -22.29 15.52 -0.38
#